data_AF-A0A1Y4UAE9-F1
#
_entry.id   AF-A0A1Y4UAE9-F1
#
_cell.length_a   1.000
_cell.length_b   1.000
_cell.length_c   1.000
_cell.angle_alpha   90.00
_cell.angle_beta   90.00
_cell.angle_gamma   90.00
#
_symmetry.space_group_name_H-M   'P 1'
#
loop_
_entity.id
_entity.type
_entity.pdbx_description
1 polymer ?
#
loop_
_entity_poly.entity_id
_entity_poly.type
_entity_poly.pdbx_seq_one_letter_code
_entity_poly.pdbx_strand_id
1 'polypeptide(L)'
;MRLWFGGDVMQHLPQVEAARRGTGFDYGPVFAALAPRMQTADLAVVNLETTLTRTARYTGYPLFRSPVALAEALREAGVDVAVMANNHCCDGGADGIRTGIEELDRCGIRHTGVFVDSVDYRQNNPLYLMRHGIRIALVNYTYGTNGMPVPQGMIVNRIDTLQMARDLAAARRRGVDLIVACLHWGVEYERRANASQRQLAAFLRRQGVAVVVGSHPHVVQPWEADSSHVVLYSLGNLVSNQRRRYTDGGLVAEVEAVRHPDGRMTCRLETTPVWVALPRYRILPPEAADTMSLPAAYGLFRADVEALTASGSGYKRSK
;
A
#
# COMPACT_ATOMS: atom_id res chain seq x y z
N MET A 1 -16.31 -5.97 -9.20
CA MET A 1 -15.16 -5.05 -9.29
C MET A 1 -14.00 -5.66 -8.52
N ARG A 2 -12.78 -5.63 -9.06
CA ARG A 2 -11.58 -6.20 -8.44
C ARG A 2 -10.63 -5.09 -8.02
N LEU A 3 -10.30 -5.05 -6.74
CA LEU A 3 -9.32 -4.14 -6.17
C LEU A 3 -8.03 -4.90 -5.92
N TRP A 4 -6.89 -4.35 -6.32
CA TRP A 4 -5.58 -4.92 -6.08
C TRP A 4 -4.79 -4.03 -5.11
N PHE A 5 -4.16 -4.64 -4.11
CA PHE A 5 -3.39 -3.94 -3.09
C PHE A 5 -1.99 -4.52 -2.98
N GLY A 6 -1.00 -3.64 -3.07
CA GLY A 6 0.41 -3.93 -2.79
C GLY A 6 0.86 -3.27 -1.50
N GLY A 7 1.80 -3.91 -0.81
CA GLY A 7 2.45 -3.39 0.39
C GLY A 7 3.42 -2.24 0.11
N ASP A 8 4.45 -2.14 0.95
CA ASP A 8 5.37 -0.99 0.96
C ASP A 8 6.25 -0.97 -0.30
N VAL A 9 6.19 0.14 -1.06
CA VAL A 9 7.12 0.47 -2.13
C VAL A 9 8.19 1.39 -1.56
N MET A 10 9.32 0.79 -1.19
CA MET A 10 10.49 1.50 -0.67
C MET A 10 11.64 1.47 -1.67
N GLN A 11 12.56 2.41 -1.53
CA GLN A 11 13.72 2.54 -2.41
C GLN A 11 14.99 2.79 -1.61
N HIS A 12 15.65 1.72 -1.22
CA HIS A 12 17.00 1.79 -0.68
C HIS A 12 17.99 2.09 -1.82
N LEU A 13 19.15 2.66 -1.48
CA LEU A 13 20.15 3.06 -2.49
C LEU A 13 20.57 1.91 -3.44
N PRO A 14 20.73 0.65 -2.98
CA PRO A 14 20.98 -0.47 -3.88
C PRO A 14 19.89 -0.73 -4.94
N GLN A 15 18.62 -0.41 -4.65
CA GLN A 15 17.53 -0.50 -5.63
C GLN A 15 17.64 0.60 -6.68
N VAL A 16 17.95 1.83 -6.25
CA VAL A 16 18.19 2.97 -7.15
C VAL A 16 19.35 2.67 -8.10
N GLU A 17 20.46 2.12 -7.59
CA GLU A 17 21.59 1.73 -8.43
C GLU A 17 21.28 0.55 -9.37
N ALA A 18 20.49 -0.43 -8.91
CA ALA A 18 20.07 -1.54 -9.77
C ALA A 18 19.17 -1.09 -10.94
N ALA A 19 18.40 -0.02 -10.74
CA ALA A 19 17.52 0.58 -11.76
C ALA A 19 18.28 1.52 -12.72
N ARG A 20 19.48 2.01 -12.38
CA ARG A 20 20.23 2.96 -13.22
C ARG A 20 20.50 2.40 -14.63
N ARG A 21 20.24 3.19 -15.67
CA ARG A 21 20.52 2.90 -17.09
C ARG A 21 21.05 4.15 -17.79
N GLY A 22 22.34 4.17 -18.09
CA GLY A 22 22.98 5.37 -18.64
C GLY A 22 22.78 6.57 -17.71
N THR A 23 22.19 7.64 -18.24
CA THR A 23 21.85 8.86 -17.48
C THR A 23 20.48 8.80 -16.77
N GLY A 24 19.67 7.77 -17.04
CA GLY A 24 18.32 7.60 -16.50
C GLY A 24 18.16 6.40 -15.59
N PHE A 25 16.91 6.01 -15.36
CA PHE A 25 16.51 4.88 -14.53
C PHE A 25 15.43 4.06 -15.25
N ASP A 26 15.52 2.74 -15.12
CA ASP A 26 14.55 1.79 -15.63
C ASP A 26 14.10 0.88 -14.47
N TYR A 27 12.88 1.13 -14.02
CA TYR A 27 12.20 0.36 -12.98
C TYR A 27 11.21 -0.66 -13.57
N GLY A 28 10.97 -0.68 -14.88
CA GLY A 28 10.00 -1.57 -15.53
C GLY A 28 10.19 -3.05 -15.14
N PRO A 29 11.42 -3.60 -15.19
CA PRO A 29 11.68 -4.98 -14.79
C PRO A 29 11.32 -5.31 -13.34
N VAL A 30 11.28 -4.33 -12.43
CA VAL A 30 10.90 -4.55 -11.01
C VAL A 30 9.46 -5.04 -10.92
N PHE A 31 8.56 -4.44 -11.70
CA PHE A 31 7.11 -4.67 -11.62
C PHE A 31 6.58 -5.60 -12.73
N ALA A 32 7.40 -5.95 -13.72
CA ALA A 32 6.98 -6.66 -14.93
C ALA A 32 6.16 -7.93 -14.67
N ALA A 33 6.53 -8.75 -13.68
CA ALA A 33 5.80 -9.99 -13.39
C ALA A 33 4.45 -9.77 -12.69
N LEU A 34 4.24 -8.61 -12.07
CA LEU A 34 2.96 -8.24 -11.45
C LEU A 34 2.09 -7.34 -12.33
N ALA A 35 2.68 -6.69 -13.34
CA ALA A 35 1.97 -5.77 -14.23
C ALA A 35 0.68 -6.36 -14.82
N PRO A 36 0.63 -7.62 -15.30
CA PRO A 36 -0.61 -8.20 -15.81
C PRO A 36 -1.75 -8.25 -14.77
N ARG A 37 -1.43 -8.48 -13.49
CA ARG A 37 -2.42 -8.53 -12.40
C ARG A 37 -2.90 -7.12 -12.01
N MET A 38 -1.99 -6.14 -11.98
CA MET A 38 -2.36 -4.75 -11.70
C MET A 38 -3.19 -4.14 -12.84
N GLN A 39 -2.79 -4.35 -14.10
CA GLN A 39 -3.49 -3.82 -15.28
C GLN A 39 -4.88 -4.43 -15.51
N THR A 40 -5.13 -5.64 -15.00
CA THR A 40 -6.45 -6.29 -15.09
C THR A 40 -7.35 -6.00 -13.90
N ALA A 41 -6.82 -5.40 -12.83
CA ALA A 41 -7.61 -4.91 -11.71
C ALA A 41 -8.39 -3.65 -12.12
N ASP A 42 -9.53 -3.41 -11.49
CA ASP A 42 -10.31 -2.18 -11.71
C ASP A 42 -9.71 -0.99 -10.95
N LEU A 43 -8.94 -1.29 -9.89
CA LEU A 43 -8.20 -0.32 -9.12
C LEU A 43 -6.99 -0.99 -8.46
N ALA A 44 -5.78 -0.55 -8.79
CA ALA A 44 -4.55 -0.99 -8.12
C ALA A 44 -4.00 0.11 -7.19
N VAL A 45 -3.73 -0.25 -5.92
CA VAL A 45 -3.30 0.66 -4.86
C VAL A 45 -2.01 0.17 -4.22
N VAL A 46 -1.05 1.08 -4.01
CA VAL A 46 0.22 0.80 -3.30
C VAL A 46 0.51 1.84 -2.22
N ASN A 47 1.26 1.45 -1.18
CA ASN A 47 1.87 2.41 -0.25
C ASN A 47 3.21 2.90 -0.80
N LEU A 48 3.28 4.19 -1.17
CA LEU A 48 4.51 4.81 -1.64
C LEU A 48 5.31 5.34 -0.44
N GLU A 49 6.23 4.54 0.06
CA GLU A 49 7.02 4.81 1.27
C GLU A 49 8.41 5.31 0.93
N THR A 50 8.42 6.37 0.14
CA THR A 50 9.61 7.13 -0.24
C THR A 50 9.20 8.49 -0.79
N THR A 51 10.07 9.49 -0.69
CA THR A 51 9.86 10.75 -1.42
C THR A 51 10.47 10.67 -2.82
N LEU A 52 9.88 11.39 -3.77
CA LEU A 52 10.40 11.48 -5.13
C LEU A 52 11.19 12.77 -5.33
N THR A 53 12.24 12.74 -6.15
CA THR A 53 13.04 13.91 -6.48
C THR A 53 13.49 13.93 -7.93
N ARG A 54 13.39 15.09 -8.57
CA ARG A 54 13.96 15.37 -9.90
C ARG A 54 15.47 15.65 -9.85
N THR A 55 16.03 15.85 -8.65
CA THR A 55 17.46 16.12 -8.47
C THR A 55 18.27 14.84 -8.54
N ALA A 56 19.54 14.92 -8.93
CA ALA A 56 20.45 13.77 -8.97
C ALA A 56 20.90 13.27 -7.57
N ARG A 57 20.42 13.90 -6.48
CA ARG A 57 20.76 13.50 -5.11
C ARG A 57 19.72 12.51 -4.56
N TYR A 58 20.00 11.23 -4.79
CA TYR A 58 19.23 10.11 -4.27
C TYR A 58 19.82 9.61 -2.95
N THR A 59 18.96 9.19 -2.04
CA THR A 59 19.35 8.64 -0.74
C THR A 59 18.48 7.45 -0.39
N GLY A 60 19.08 6.46 0.26
CA GLY A 60 18.35 5.37 0.89
C GLY A 60 18.06 5.69 2.36
N TYR A 61 17.88 4.64 3.17
CA TYR A 61 17.71 4.76 4.61
C TYR A 61 18.82 5.62 5.26
N PRO A 62 18.52 6.50 6.23
CA PRO A 62 17.22 6.67 6.91
C PRO A 62 16.25 7.67 6.27
N LEU A 63 16.70 8.44 5.27
CA LEU A 63 15.88 9.48 4.64
C LEU A 63 15.80 9.20 3.14
N PHE A 64 14.69 8.63 2.70
CA PHE A 64 14.54 8.15 1.34
C PHE A 64 14.23 9.27 0.36
N ARG A 65 15.03 9.34 -0.72
CA ARG A 65 14.82 10.22 -1.87
C ARG A 65 15.06 9.44 -3.16
N SER A 66 14.00 9.20 -3.91
CA SER A 66 13.97 8.31 -5.06
C SER A 66 13.86 9.06 -6.38
N PRO A 67 14.40 8.52 -7.48
CA PRO A 67 14.16 9.06 -8.81
C PRO A 67 12.67 9.07 -9.17
N VAL A 68 12.23 10.14 -9.84
CA VAL A 68 10.84 10.27 -10.32
C VAL A 68 10.42 9.18 -11.32
N ALA A 69 11.39 8.55 -11.98
CA ALA A 69 11.17 7.40 -12.87
C ALA A 69 10.48 6.21 -12.17
N LEU A 70 10.50 6.15 -10.83
CA LEU A 70 9.70 5.18 -10.09
C LEU A 70 8.19 5.38 -10.32
N ALA A 71 7.70 6.62 -10.34
CA ALA A 71 6.29 6.92 -10.59
C ALA A 71 5.86 6.50 -12.00
N GLU A 72 6.72 6.71 -12.99
CA GLU A 72 6.50 6.28 -14.37
C GLU A 72 6.34 4.75 -14.45
N ALA A 73 7.27 4.01 -13.85
CA ALA A 73 7.20 2.55 -13.83
C ALA A 73 5.99 2.01 -13.03
N LEU A 74 5.59 2.66 -11.94
CA LEU A 74 4.36 2.31 -11.22
C LEU A 74 3.13 2.49 -12.13
N ARG A 75 3.05 3.62 -12.86
CA ARG A 75 1.97 3.87 -13.81
C ARG A 75 1.95 2.83 -14.93
N GLU A 76 3.10 2.56 -15.56
CA GLU A 76 3.24 1.57 -16.64
C GLU A 76 2.83 0.16 -16.17
N ALA A 77 3.17 -0.17 -14.92
CA ALA A 77 2.79 -1.44 -14.32
C ALA A 77 1.28 -1.54 -14.00
N GLY A 78 0.53 -0.43 -14.07
CA GLY A 78 -0.92 -0.41 -13.88
C GLY A 78 -1.39 0.10 -12.51
N VAL A 79 -0.54 0.81 -11.75
CA VAL A 79 -0.96 1.42 -10.48
C VAL A 79 -1.89 2.62 -10.74
N ASP A 80 -3.07 2.60 -10.14
CA ASP A 80 -4.05 3.70 -10.19
C ASP A 80 -3.87 4.70 -9.05
N VAL A 81 -3.51 4.20 -7.86
CA VAL A 81 -3.46 5.00 -6.62
C VAL A 81 -2.17 4.74 -5.84
N ALA A 82 -1.50 5.80 -5.43
CA ALA A 82 -0.43 5.76 -4.44
C ALA A 82 -0.88 6.44 -3.16
N VAL A 83 -0.90 5.71 -2.05
CA VAL A 83 -1.14 6.29 -0.72
C VAL A 83 0.17 6.74 -0.10
N MET A 84 0.17 7.93 0.51
CA MET A 84 1.41 8.63 0.89
C MET A 84 1.55 8.90 2.39
N ALA A 85 0.50 8.76 3.19
CA ALA A 85 0.60 8.88 4.65
C ALA A 85 1.31 7.64 5.20
N ASN A 86 2.61 7.80 5.39
CA ASN A 86 3.51 6.87 6.06
C ASN A 86 4.58 7.64 6.84
N ASN A 87 5.42 6.94 7.59
CA ASN A 87 6.46 7.54 8.41
C ASN A 87 7.57 8.26 7.61
N HIS A 88 7.77 7.90 6.34
CA HIS A 88 8.78 8.45 5.44
C HIS A 88 8.28 9.58 4.52
N CYS A 89 7.02 9.98 4.64
CA CYS A 89 6.41 10.98 3.77
C CYS A 89 7.05 12.38 3.87
N CYS A 90 7.78 12.65 4.96
CA CYS A 90 8.44 13.93 5.21
C CYS A 90 9.96 13.91 4.96
N ASP A 91 10.54 12.79 4.49
CA ASP A 91 12.01 12.62 4.38
C ASP A 91 12.66 13.67 3.47
N GLY A 92 11.96 14.07 2.40
CA GLY A 92 12.38 15.12 1.47
C GLY A 92 11.90 16.53 1.84
N GLY A 93 11.27 16.71 3.00
CA GLY A 93 10.65 17.97 3.44
C GLY A 93 9.56 18.45 2.47
N ALA A 94 9.39 19.78 2.40
CA ALA A 94 8.38 20.41 1.54
C ALA A 94 8.60 20.07 0.05
N ASP A 95 9.85 20.09 -0.41
CA ASP A 95 10.18 19.80 -1.80
C ASP A 95 9.91 18.34 -2.16
N GLY A 96 10.15 17.41 -1.24
CA GLY A 96 9.84 15.98 -1.42
C GLY A 96 8.35 15.71 -1.52
N ILE A 97 7.53 16.35 -0.67
CA ILE A 97 6.07 16.25 -0.72
C ILE A 97 5.54 16.83 -2.04
N ARG A 98 5.96 18.06 -2.38
CA ARG A 98 5.51 18.74 -3.60
C ARG A 98 5.92 17.96 -4.86
N THR A 99 7.18 17.54 -4.95
CA THR A 99 7.66 16.76 -6.11
C THR A 99 6.94 15.43 -6.20
N GLY A 100 6.72 14.75 -5.07
CA GLY A 100 5.97 13.49 -5.04
C GLY A 100 4.57 13.64 -5.62
N ILE A 101 3.81 14.63 -5.14
CA ILE A 101 2.45 14.91 -5.61
C ILE A 101 2.44 15.29 -7.10
N GLU A 102 3.29 16.25 -7.51
CA GLU A 102 3.35 16.68 -8.92
C GLU A 102 3.70 15.55 -9.89
N GLU A 103 4.60 14.63 -9.50
CA GLU A 103 4.98 13.50 -10.35
C GLU A 103 3.90 12.41 -10.40
N LEU A 104 3.20 12.16 -9.30
CA LEU A 104 2.05 11.25 -9.32
C LEU A 104 0.94 11.81 -10.22
N ASP A 105 0.63 13.11 -10.11
CA ASP A 105 -0.33 13.79 -10.98
C ASP A 105 0.10 13.75 -12.45
N ARG A 106 1.39 14.03 -12.74
CA ARG A 106 1.94 13.95 -14.11
C ARG A 106 1.80 12.54 -14.69
N CYS A 107 2.04 11.51 -13.89
CA CYS A 107 1.86 10.11 -14.27
C CYS A 107 0.38 9.67 -14.24
N GLY A 108 -0.55 10.54 -13.83
CA GLY A 108 -1.96 10.25 -13.69
C GLY A 108 -2.28 9.18 -12.63
N ILE A 109 -1.41 9.02 -11.64
CA ILE A 109 -1.63 8.21 -10.45
C ILE A 109 -2.34 9.08 -9.42
N ARG A 110 -3.53 8.67 -8.99
CA ARG A 110 -4.26 9.38 -7.93
C ARG A 110 -3.53 9.19 -6.60
N HIS A 111 -3.61 10.18 -5.71
CA HIS A 111 -2.94 10.09 -4.42
C HIS A 111 -3.79 10.68 -3.29
N THR A 112 -3.46 10.29 -2.06
CA THR A 112 -4.04 10.85 -0.83
C THR A 112 -3.18 10.50 0.38
N GLY A 113 -3.48 11.13 1.51
CA GLY A 113 -2.79 10.96 2.80
C GLY A 113 -1.79 12.06 3.13
N VAL A 114 -1.24 12.73 2.12
CA VAL A 114 -0.36 13.89 2.25
C VAL A 114 -0.79 14.94 1.23
N PHE A 115 -0.77 16.20 1.64
CA PHE A 115 -1.33 17.31 0.86
C PHE A 115 -0.44 18.54 0.94
N VAL A 116 -0.28 19.25 -0.19
CA VAL A 116 0.55 20.46 -0.26
C VAL A 116 -0.05 21.64 0.49
N ASP A 117 -1.38 21.66 0.64
CA ASP A 117 -2.12 22.66 1.40
C ASP A 117 -3.56 22.20 1.74
N SER A 118 -4.35 23.11 2.31
CA SER A 118 -5.75 22.85 2.67
C SER A 118 -6.71 22.72 1.47
N VAL A 119 -6.38 23.30 0.31
CA VAL A 119 -7.19 23.17 -0.91
C VAL A 119 -7.06 21.76 -1.44
N ASP A 120 -5.81 21.28 -1.58
CA ASP A 120 -5.49 19.90 -1.96
C ASP A 120 -6.15 18.90 -0.99
N TYR A 121 -6.01 19.11 0.33
CA TYR A 121 -6.69 18.30 1.34
C TYR A 121 -8.20 18.17 1.11
N ARG A 122 -8.91 19.28 0.84
CA ARG A 122 -10.36 19.25 0.62
C ARG A 122 -10.75 18.56 -0.70
N GLN A 123 -9.87 18.58 -1.70
CA GLN A 123 -10.12 17.93 -2.99
C GLN A 123 -9.86 16.43 -2.95
N ASN A 124 -8.84 16.01 -2.19
CA ASN A 124 -8.30 14.66 -2.23
C ASN A 124 -8.48 13.84 -0.93
N ASN A 125 -9.18 14.36 0.09
CA ASN A 125 -9.52 13.63 1.33
C ASN A 125 -11.01 13.71 1.72
N PRO A 126 -11.73 12.57 1.81
CA PRO A 126 -11.37 11.26 1.27
C PRO A 126 -11.13 11.30 -0.25
N LEU A 127 -10.32 10.37 -0.76
CA LEU A 127 -10.15 10.19 -2.19
C LEU A 127 -11.37 9.45 -2.75
N TYR A 128 -12.21 10.17 -3.50
CA TYR A 128 -13.39 9.59 -4.14
C TYR A 128 -13.07 9.06 -5.54
N LEU A 129 -13.48 7.82 -5.80
CA LEU A 129 -13.25 7.10 -7.06
C LEU A 129 -14.54 6.44 -7.52
N MET A 130 -14.65 6.16 -8.82
CA MET A 130 -15.77 5.43 -9.40
C MET A 130 -15.25 4.41 -10.42
N ARG A 131 -15.72 3.17 -10.31
CA ARG A 131 -15.42 2.06 -11.22
C ARG A 131 -16.65 1.18 -11.34
N HIS A 132 -17.06 0.84 -12.56
CA HIS A 132 -18.21 -0.04 -12.83
C HIS A 132 -19.49 0.33 -12.05
N GLY A 133 -19.77 1.63 -11.92
CA GLY A 133 -20.94 2.11 -11.17
C GLY A 133 -20.82 2.04 -9.64
N ILE A 134 -19.69 1.56 -9.10
CA ILE A 134 -19.39 1.51 -7.66
C ILE A 134 -18.58 2.74 -7.27
N ARG A 135 -19.10 3.53 -6.33
CA ARG A 135 -18.45 4.69 -5.74
C ARG A 135 -17.63 4.26 -4.53
N ILE A 136 -16.36 4.64 -4.53
CA ILE A 136 -15.39 4.27 -3.50
C ILE A 136 -14.92 5.53 -2.79
N ALA A 137 -14.83 5.48 -1.46
CA ALA A 137 -13.99 6.41 -0.70
C ALA A 137 -12.75 5.67 -0.20
N LEU A 138 -11.58 6.19 -0.55
CA LEU A 138 -10.31 5.72 -0.03
C LEU A 138 -9.75 6.76 0.94
N VAL A 139 -9.38 6.32 2.14
CA VAL A 139 -8.75 7.16 3.16
C VAL A 139 -7.40 6.55 3.55
N ASN A 140 -6.42 7.39 3.88
CA ASN A 140 -5.09 6.94 4.27
C ASN A 140 -4.57 7.73 5.47
N TYR A 141 -4.03 7.03 6.47
CA TYR A 141 -3.51 7.61 7.71
C TYR A 141 -2.22 6.91 8.17
N THR A 142 -1.33 7.67 8.80
CA THR A 142 -0.08 7.18 9.41
C THR A 142 -0.05 7.37 10.92
N TYR A 143 0.65 6.48 11.64
CA TYR A 143 0.95 6.65 13.06
C TYR A 143 1.86 7.87 13.32
N GLY A 144 2.69 8.27 12.37
CA GLY A 144 3.67 9.33 12.55
C GLY A 144 4.54 9.61 11.32
N THR A 145 5.59 10.41 11.52
CA THR A 145 6.52 10.92 10.49
C THR A 145 7.99 10.76 10.91
N ASN A 146 8.30 9.69 11.67
CA ASN A 146 9.65 9.46 12.25
C ASN A 146 10.20 10.65 13.05
N GLY A 147 9.32 11.42 13.71
CA GLY A 147 9.70 12.62 14.47
C GLY A 147 9.99 13.85 13.59
N MET A 148 9.94 13.74 12.26
CA MET A 148 10.08 14.88 11.37
C MET A 148 8.86 15.80 11.46
N PRO A 149 9.06 17.13 11.51
CA PRO A 149 7.95 18.08 11.45
C PRO A 149 7.29 18.02 10.07
N VAL A 150 5.96 18.10 10.05
CA VAL A 150 5.23 18.34 8.80
C VAL A 150 5.57 19.76 8.34
N PRO A 151 6.02 19.98 7.09
CA PRO A 151 6.35 21.31 6.60
C PRO A 151 5.18 22.29 6.71
N GLN A 152 5.47 23.56 6.96
CA GLN A 152 4.46 24.59 7.15
C GLN A 152 3.48 24.67 5.97
N GLY A 153 2.18 24.70 6.27
CA GLY A 153 1.11 24.77 5.28
C GLY A 153 0.68 23.40 4.72
N MET A 154 1.54 22.38 4.79
CA MET A 154 1.25 21.03 4.33
C MET A 154 0.50 20.22 5.39
N ILE A 155 -0.20 19.18 4.94
CA ILE A 155 -1.03 18.33 5.81
C ILE A 155 -0.64 16.87 5.60
N VAL A 156 -0.43 16.15 6.70
CA VAL A 156 -0.29 14.68 6.71
C VAL A 156 -1.44 14.11 7.53
N ASN A 157 -2.19 13.18 6.96
CA ASN A 157 -3.24 12.46 7.67
C ASN A 157 -2.62 11.55 8.73
N ARG A 158 -2.72 11.95 10.00
CA ARG A 158 -2.33 11.13 11.13
C ARG A 158 -3.51 10.32 11.64
N ILE A 159 -3.23 9.18 12.28
CA ILE A 159 -4.24 8.38 12.97
C ILE A 159 -4.79 9.22 14.14
N ASP A 160 -5.99 9.76 13.93
CA ASP A 160 -6.81 10.46 14.91
C ASP A 160 -8.25 9.99 14.72
N THR A 161 -8.76 9.18 15.65
CA THR A 161 -10.09 8.57 15.52
C THR A 161 -11.23 9.59 15.42
N LEU A 162 -11.08 10.82 15.93
CA LEU A 162 -12.08 11.87 15.80
C LEU A 162 -12.10 12.41 14.37
N GLN A 163 -10.94 12.70 13.80
CA GLN A 163 -10.86 13.15 12.40
C GLN A 163 -11.27 12.04 11.43
N MET A 164 -10.82 10.81 11.67
CA MET A 164 -11.21 9.64 10.88
C MET A 164 -12.73 9.44 10.91
N ALA A 165 -13.39 9.56 12.07
CA ALA A 165 -14.85 9.48 12.15
C ALA A 165 -15.55 10.55 11.29
N ARG A 166 -15.01 11.77 11.23
CA ARG A 166 -15.56 12.86 10.39
C ARG A 166 -15.41 12.56 8.90
N ASP A 167 -14.22 12.12 8.48
CA ASP A 167 -13.93 11.76 7.09
C ASP A 167 -14.82 10.61 6.61
N LEU A 168 -14.97 9.57 7.44
CA LEU A 168 -15.81 8.41 7.17
C LEU A 168 -17.30 8.78 7.15
N ALA A 169 -17.75 9.66 8.05
CA ALA A 169 -19.11 10.18 8.03
C ALA A 169 -19.39 11.03 6.78
N ALA A 170 -18.42 11.82 6.31
CA ALA A 170 -18.52 12.57 5.06
C ALA A 170 -18.63 11.64 3.85
N ALA A 171 -17.82 10.57 3.80
CA ALA A 171 -17.93 9.53 2.77
C ALA A 171 -19.32 8.89 2.74
N ARG A 172 -19.85 8.49 3.89
CA ARG A 172 -21.21 7.92 3.99
C ARG A 172 -22.29 8.90 3.55
N ARG A 173 -22.21 10.18 3.95
CA ARG A 173 -23.17 11.22 3.50
C ARG A 173 -23.12 11.46 1.99
N ARG A 174 -21.97 11.25 1.35
CA ARG A 174 -21.81 11.29 -0.12
C ARG A 174 -22.38 10.04 -0.80
N GLY A 175 -22.88 9.09 -0.02
CA GLY A 175 -23.51 7.86 -0.50
C GLY A 175 -22.54 6.90 -1.14
N VAL A 176 -21.25 6.87 -0.76
CA VAL A 176 -20.31 5.90 -1.35
C VAL A 176 -20.74 4.46 -1.04
N ASP A 177 -20.44 3.56 -1.97
CA ASP A 177 -20.87 2.17 -1.90
C ASP A 177 -19.82 1.31 -1.16
N LEU A 178 -18.55 1.70 -1.25
CA LEU A 178 -17.43 1.02 -0.60
C LEU A 178 -16.49 2.02 0.06
N ILE A 179 -16.04 1.75 1.29
CA ILE A 179 -15.00 2.52 1.97
C ILE A 179 -13.78 1.64 2.22
N VAL A 180 -12.62 2.13 1.79
CA VAL A 180 -11.31 1.49 1.95
C VAL A 180 -10.42 2.37 2.83
N ALA A 181 -9.78 1.80 3.85
CA ALA A 181 -8.84 2.50 4.71
C ALA A 181 -7.44 1.90 4.61
N CYS A 182 -6.46 2.68 4.18
CA CYS A 182 -5.05 2.31 4.15
C CYS A 182 -4.33 2.89 5.38
N LEU A 183 -3.72 2.02 6.20
CA LEU A 183 -3.15 2.43 7.49
C LEU A 183 -1.69 2.06 7.57
N HIS A 184 -0.86 3.07 7.84
CA HIS A 184 0.54 2.88 8.13
C HIS A 184 0.71 2.85 9.65
N TRP A 185 0.86 1.65 10.24
CA TRP A 185 0.64 1.40 11.67
C TRP A 185 1.37 0.16 12.22
N GLY A 186 1.31 -0.05 13.52
CA GLY A 186 1.92 -1.23 14.15
C GLY A 186 3.36 -0.97 14.55
N VAL A 187 4.15 -2.04 14.64
CA VAL A 187 5.56 -2.00 15.05
C VAL A 187 6.37 -2.73 13.99
N GLU A 188 7.48 -2.14 13.57
CA GLU A 188 8.39 -2.74 12.59
C GLU A 188 8.79 -4.17 13.00
N TYR A 189 8.77 -5.08 12.03
CA TYR A 189 9.20 -6.47 12.12
C TYR A 189 8.36 -7.38 13.03
N GLU A 190 7.35 -6.85 13.71
CA GLU A 190 6.43 -7.67 14.50
C GLU A 190 5.46 -8.44 13.58
N ARG A 191 5.49 -9.77 13.67
CA ARG A 191 4.68 -10.67 12.82
C ARG A 191 3.23 -10.81 13.26
N ARG A 192 2.83 -10.16 14.35
CA ARG A 192 1.46 -10.18 14.87
C ARG A 192 0.97 -8.78 15.10
N ALA A 193 -0.28 -8.53 14.73
CA ALA A 193 -0.93 -7.27 15.04
C ALA A 193 -0.92 -7.01 16.56
N ASN A 194 -0.68 -5.77 16.97
CA ASN A 194 -0.74 -5.38 18.37
C ASN A 194 -2.18 -5.00 18.78
N ALA A 195 -2.38 -4.66 20.06
CA ALA A 195 -3.71 -4.31 20.58
C ALA A 195 -4.29 -3.06 19.91
N SER A 196 -3.47 -2.04 19.66
CA SER A 196 -3.89 -0.78 19.03
C SER A 196 -4.35 -0.99 17.59
N GLN A 197 -3.66 -1.83 16.81
CA GLN A 197 -4.07 -2.20 15.45
C GLN A 197 -5.46 -2.88 15.46
N ARG A 198 -5.66 -3.87 16.34
CA ARG A 198 -6.97 -4.56 16.48
C ARG A 198 -8.09 -3.62 16.91
N GLN A 199 -7.83 -2.73 17.87
CA GLN A 199 -8.81 -1.75 18.35
C GLN A 199 -9.20 -0.77 17.24
N LEU A 200 -8.23 -0.29 16.46
CA LEU A 200 -8.50 0.63 15.35
C LEU A 200 -9.21 -0.08 14.18
N ALA A 201 -8.85 -1.33 13.87
CA ALA A 201 -9.60 -2.16 12.90
C ALA A 201 -11.07 -2.33 13.32
N ALA A 202 -11.32 -2.66 14.59
CA ALA A 202 -12.68 -2.78 15.12
C ALA A 202 -13.45 -1.45 15.08
N PHE A 203 -12.78 -0.32 15.34
CA PHE A 203 -13.36 1.02 15.17
C PHE A 203 -13.77 1.28 13.71
N LEU A 204 -12.89 0.99 12.75
CA LEU A 204 -13.16 1.18 11.33
C LEU A 204 -14.31 0.30 10.83
N ARG A 205 -14.37 -0.95 11.29
CA ARG A 205 -15.52 -1.84 11.05
C ARG A 205 -16.83 -1.20 11.51
N ARG A 206 -16.88 -0.66 12.73
CA ARG A 206 -18.07 0.04 13.25
C ARG A 206 -18.41 1.32 12.46
N GLN A 207 -17.44 1.91 11.78
CA GLN A 207 -17.64 3.06 10.88
C GLN A 207 -18.05 2.65 9.46
N GLY A 208 -18.25 1.36 9.18
CA GLY A 208 -18.67 0.88 7.86
C GLY A 208 -17.54 0.82 6.83
N VAL A 209 -16.28 0.78 7.28
CA VAL A 209 -15.15 0.47 6.40
C VAL A 209 -15.21 -1.01 6.03
N ALA A 210 -15.19 -1.30 4.73
CA ALA A 210 -15.28 -2.66 4.22
C ALA A 210 -13.90 -3.31 4.07
N VAL A 211 -12.88 -2.52 3.72
CA VAL A 211 -11.52 -3.04 3.51
C VAL A 211 -10.53 -2.17 4.27
N VAL A 212 -9.74 -2.78 5.14
CA VAL A 212 -8.60 -2.17 5.84
C VAL A 212 -7.32 -2.81 5.31
N VAL A 213 -6.39 -1.98 4.83
CA VAL A 213 -5.11 -2.40 4.26
C VAL A 213 -3.98 -1.77 5.07
N GLY A 214 -3.29 -2.60 5.85
CA GLY A 214 -2.19 -2.20 6.72
C GLY A 214 -0.83 -2.33 6.05
N SER A 215 0.07 -1.43 6.44
CA SER A 215 1.48 -1.36 6.04
C SER A 215 2.32 -0.81 7.22
N HIS A 216 3.65 -0.72 7.09
CA HIS A 216 4.66 -0.33 8.11
C HIS A 216 5.45 -1.47 8.79
N PRO A 217 4.87 -2.60 9.23
CA PRO A 217 5.66 -3.63 9.89
C PRO A 217 6.76 -4.24 9.00
N HIS A 218 6.70 -4.01 7.68
CA HIS A 218 7.60 -4.57 6.67
C HIS A 218 7.68 -6.11 6.63
N VAL A 219 6.77 -6.76 7.36
CA VAL A 219 6.58 -8.20 7.41
C VAL A 219 5.10 -8.50 7.23
N VAL A 220 4.79 -9.67 6.70
CA VAL A 220 3.42 -10.13 6.58
C VAL A 220 2.84 -10.41 7.97
N GLN A 221 1.70 -9.82 8.27
CA GLN A 221 0.88 -10.16 9.44
C GLN A 221 -0.36 -10.95 8.99
N PRO A 222 -0.96 -11.78 9.87
CA PRO A 222 -2.25 -12.42 9.59
C PRO A 222 -3.32 -11.40 9.19
N TRP A 223 -4.38 -11.87 8.53
CA TRP A 223 -5.54 -11.08 8.15
C TRP A 223 -6.83 -11.70 8.67
N GLU A 224 -7.88 -10.89 8.74
CA GLU A 224 -9.24 -11.30 9.08
C GLU A 224 -10.15 -10.96 7.90
N ALA A 225 -11.00 -11.90 7.47
CA ALA A 225 -11.93 -11.64 6.37
C ALA A 225 -13.25 -12.38 6.57
N ASP A 226 -14.35 -11.65 6.35
CA ASP A 226 -15.69 -12.18 6.13
C ASP A 226 -16.30 -11.52 4.89
N SER A 227 -17.55 -11.87 4.56
CA SER A 227 -18.20 -11.37 3.34
C SER A 227 -18.46 -9.86 3.34
N SER A 228 -18.37 -9.20 4.49
CA SER A 228 -18.65 -7.76 4.67
C SER A 228 -17.42 -6.94 5.03
N HIS A 229 -16.37 -7.58 5.54
CA HIS A 229 -15.21 -6.90 6.10
C HIS A 229 -13.92 -7.67 5.86
N VAL A 230 -12.88 -6.95 5.41
CA VAL A 230 -11.52 -7.47 5.21
C VAL A 230 -10.54 -6.58 5.97
N VAL A 231 -9.67 -7.18 6.78
CA VAL A 231 -8.58 -6.52 7.50
C VAL A 231 -7.27 -7.23 7.20
N LEU A 232 -6.43 -6.60 6.38
CA LEU A 232 -5.05 -7.01 6.14
C LEU A 232 -4.18 -6.20 7.11
N TYR A 233 -3.69 -6.78 8.22
CA TYR A 233 -2.97 -5.99 9.23
C TYR A 233 -1.61 -5.49 8.75
N SER A 234 -0.92 -6.24 7.90
CA SER A 234 0.28 -5.81 7.18
C SER A 234 0.49 -6.68 5.95
N LEU A 235 0.59 -6.06 4.78
CA LEU A 235 0.99 -6.74 3.55
C LEU A 235 2.51 -7.00 3.47
N GLY A 236 3.31 -6.36 4.32
CA GLY A 236 4.77 -6.38 4.23
C GLY A 236 5.29 -5.55 3.05
N ASN A 237 6.52 -5.84 2.63
CA ASN A 237 7.15 -5.11 1.53
C ASN A 237 6.62 -5.60 0.18
N LEU A 238 6.12 -4.69 -0.66
CA LEU A 238 5.98 -4.98 -2.08
C LEU A 238 7.38 -5.01 -2.73
N VAL A 239 8.20 -4.00 -2.43
CA VAL A 239 9.60 -3.95 -2.85
C VAL A 239 10.45 -3.11 -1.89
N SER A 240 11.55 -3.68 -1.40
CA SER A 240 12.55 -3.01 -0.56
C SER A 240 13.93 -3.68 -0.71
N ASN A 241 14.97 -3.17 -0.04
CA ASN A 241 16.24 -3.88 0.14
C ASN A 241 16.41 -4.43 1.56
N GLN A 242 15.34 -4.59 2.32
CA GLN A 242 15.45 -5.25 3.62
C GLN A 242 15.61 -6.75 3.40
N ARG A 243 16.72 -7.33 3.91
CA ARG A 243 17.12 -8.73 3.69
C ARG A 243 17.05 -9.59 4.95
N ARG A 244 16.43 -9.08 6.01
CA ARG A 244 16.19 -9.87 7.22
C ARG A 244 15.09 -10.89 6.89
N ARG A 245 15.18 -12.10 7.47
CA ARG A 245 14.08 -13.07 7.37
C ARG A 245 12.74 -12.36 7.68
N TYR A 246 11.73 -12.63 6.84
CA TYR A 246 10.39 -12.00 6.82
C TYR A 246 10.25 -10.67 6.08
N THR A 247 11.34 -9.99 5.71
CA THR A 247 11.28 -8.67 5.03
C THR A 247 11.57 -8.73 3.54
N ASP A 248 11.91 -9.90 3.02
CA ASP A 248 12.35 -10.11 1.63
C ASP A 248 11.23 -10.04 0.58
N GLY A 249 10.00 -9.81 1.02
CA GLY A 249 8.79 -9.80 0.21
C GLY A 249 7.56 -9.51 1.05
N GLY A 250 6.40 -9.88 0.52
CA GLY A 250 5.13 -9.55 1.12
C GLY A 250 3.97 -10.34 0.53
N LEU A 251 2.77 -9.80 0.71
CA LEU A 251 1.54 -10.25 0.06
C LEU A 251 1.06 -9.17 -0.91
N VAL A 252 0.55 -9.61 -2.05
CA VAL A 252 -0.41 -8.83 -2.81
C VAL A 252 -1.81 -9.35 -2.49
N ALA A 253 -2.78 -8.46 -2.36
CA ALA A 253 -4.15 -8.81 -2.03
C ALA A 253 -5.12 -8.35 -3.12
N GLU A 254 -5.96 -9.26 -3.59
CA GLU A 254 -7.05 -9.00 -4.53
C GLU A 254 -8.37 -9.10 -3.77
N VAL A 255 -9.12 -8.00 -3.71
CA VAL A 255 -10.45 -7.95 -3.11
C VAL A 255 -11.49 -7.82 -4.22
N GLU A 256 -12.26 -8.88 -4.41
CA GLU A 256 -13.44 -8.85 -5.27
C GLU A 256 -14.60 -8.23 -4.49
N ALA A 257 -15.02 -7.02 -4.90
CA ALA A 257 -16.19 -6.33 -4.37
C ALA A 257 -17.38 -6.50 -5.33
N VAL A 258 -18.48 -7.05 -4.80
CA VAL A 258 -19.71 -7.34 -5.54
C VAL A 258 -20.86 -6.53 -4.94
N ARG A 259 -21.57 -5.80 -5.81
CA ARG A 259 -22.83 -5.14 -5.46
C ARG A 259 -23.99 -6.05 -5.82
N HIS A 260 -24.82 -6.39 -4.83
CA HIS A 260 -26.02 -7.21 -5.01
C HIS A 260 -27.22 -6.33 -5.44
N PRO A 261 -28.29 -6.92 -6.01
CA PRO A 261 -29.48 -6.17 -6.44
C PRO A 261 -30.18 -5.38 -5.32
N ASP A 262 -30.05 -5.84 -4.07
CA ASP A 262 -30.54 -5.16 -2.85
C ASP A 262 -29.66 -3.97 -2.42
N GLY A 263 -28.59 -3.69 -3.17
CA GLY A 263 -27.62 -2.62 -2.90
C GLY A 263 -26.50 -3.01 -1.94
N ARG A 264 -26.56 -4.19 -1.30
CA ARG A 264 -25.55 -4.68 -0.38
C ARG A 264 -24.22 -4.93 -1.10
N MET A 265 -23.11 -4.61 -0.43
CA MET A 265 -21.77 -4.97 -0.89
C MET A 265 -21.27 -6.23 -0.20
N THR A 266 -20.60 -7.11 -0.95
CA THR A 266 -19.80 -8.19 -0.37
C THR A 266 -18.37 -8.17 -0.89
N CYS A 267 -17.43 -8.62 -0.08
CA CYS A 267 -16.02 -8.75 -0.41
C CYS A 267 -15.58 -10.23 -0.38
N ARG A 268 -14.70 -10.61 -1.30
CA ARG A 268 -13.93 -11.85 -1.24
C ARG A 268 -12.45 -11.51 -1.38
N LEU A 269 -11.64 -12.05 -0.47
CA LEU A 269 -10.19 -11.83 -0.45
C LEU A 269 -9.46 -13.02 -1.08
N GLU A 270 -8.50 -12.71 -1.94
CA GLU A 270 -7.44 -13.60 -2.39
C GLU A 270 -6.08 -12.94 -2.11
N THR A 271 -5.10 -13.72 -1.66
CA THR A 271 -3.75 -13.22 -1.36
C THR A 271 -2.71 -14.06 -2.07
N THR A 272 -1.73 -13.41 -2.69
CA THR A 272 -0.61 -14.07 -3.35
C THR A 272 0.70 -13.62 -2.70
N PRO A 273 1.57 -14.54 -2.23
CA PRO A 273 2.90 -14.18 -1.72
C PRO A 273 3.79 -13.71 -2.87
N VAL A 274 4.53 -12.62 -2.64
CA VAL A 274 5.47 -12.07 -3.62
C VAL A 274 6.86 -11.95 -3.01
N TRP A 275 7.88 -12.34 -3.78
CA TRP A 275 9.27 -12.35 -3.36
C TRP A 275 10.09 -11.33 -4.14
N VAL A 276 10.97 -10.57 -3.49
CA VAL A 276 11.87 -9.62 -4.15
C VAL A 276 13.18 -10.31 -4.52
N ALA A 277 13.35 -10.67 -5.79
CA ALA A 277 14.53 -11.36 -6.30
C ALA A 277 15.68 -10.42 -6.65
N LEU A 278 16.85 -10.67 -6.05
CA LEU A 278 18.12 -10.00 -6.35
C LEU A 278 18.78 -10.56 -7.62
N PRO A 279 19.69 -9.80 -8.28
CA PRO A 279 20.17 -8.44 -7.92
C PRO A 279 19.33 -7.29 -8.48
N ARG A 280 18.27 -7.57 -9.25
CA ARG A 280 17.45 -6.54 -9.95
C ARG A 280 16.15 -6.19 -9.24
N TYR A 281 15.94 -6.69 -8.02
CA TYR A 281 14.75 -6.45 -7.20
C TYR A 281 13.43 -6.75 -7.93
N ARG A 282 13.42 -7.78 -8.78
CA ARG A 282 12.19 -8.19 -9.48
C ARG A 282 11.21 -8.75 -8.48
N ILE A 283 9.99 -8.26 -8.48
CA ILE A 283 8.93 -8.78 -7.63
C ILE A 283 8.34 -10.00 -8.34
N LEU A 284 8.52 -11.19 -7.76
CA LEU A 284 8.11 -12.44 -8.36
C LEU A 284 6.92 -13.03 -7.60
N PRO A 285 5.74 -13.19 -8.25
CA PRO A 285 4.70 -14.07 -7.74
C PRO A 285 5.10 -15.55 -7.94
N PRO A 286 4.42 -16.51 -7.31
CA PRO A 286 4.84 -17.91 -7.29
C PRO A 286 4.91 -18.52 -8.70
N GLU A 287 3.97 -18.18 -9.58
CA GLU A 287 3.96 -18.64 -10.97
C GLU A 287 5.21 -18.24 -11.78
N ALA A 288 5.95 -17.21 -11.35
CA ALA A 288 7.22 -16.81 -11.94
C ALA A 288 8.43 -17.28 -11.10
N ALA A 289 8.30 -17.26 -9.78
CA ALA A 289 9.38 -17.62 -8.87
C ALA A 289 9.69 -19.13 -8.90
N ASP A 290 8.66 -19.97 -9.02
CA ASP A 290 8.79 -21.44 -8.97
C ASP A 290 9.41 -22.01 -10.26
N THR A 291 9.47 -21.22 -11.33
CA THR A 291 10.16 -21.59 -12.59
C THR A 291 11.64 -21.18 -12.60
N MET A 292 12.17 -20.67 -11.48
CA MET A 292 13.51 -20.11 -11.37
C MET A 292 14.36 -20.83 -10.32
N SER A 293 15.67 -20.83 -10.51
CA SER A 293 16.62 -21.20 -9.46
C SER A 293 16.81 -20.03 -8.49
N LEU A 294 16.07 -20.05 -7.37
CA LEU A 294 16.12 -19.03 -6.32
C LEU A 294 16.90 -19.51 -5.09
N PRO A 295 17.42 -18.58 -4.24
CA PRO A 295 18.07 -18.95 -2.98
C PRO A 295 17.14 -19.72 -2.04
N ALA A 296 17.71 -20.52 -1.14
CA ALA A 296 16.96 -21.27 -0.12
C ALA A 296 16.03 -20.39 0.74
N ALA A 297 16.37 -19.11 0.89
CA ALA A 297 15.54 -18.12 1.58
C ALA A 297 14.13 -17.96 0.98
N TYR A 298 13.95 -18.18 -0.34
CA TYR A 298 12.65 -18.16 -0.98
C TYR A 298 11.75 -19.29 -0.45
N GLY A 299 12.27 -20.51 -0.35
CA GLY A 299 11.53 -21.65 0.22
C GLY A 299 11.13 -21.42 1.68
N LEU A 300 12.02 -20.82 2.48
CA LEU A 300 11.71 -20.44 3.86
C LEU A 300 10.62 -19.37 3.92
N PHE A 301 10.67 -18.35 3.07
CA PHE A 301 9.64 -17.32 2.96
C PHE A 301 8.28 -17.91 2.60
N ARG A 302 8.21 -18.83 1.63
CA ARG A 302 6.98 -19.52 1.24
C ARG A 302 6.36 -20.28 2.42
N ALA A 303 7.15 -21.08 3.13
CA ALA A 303 6.69 -21.80 4.31
C ALA A 303 6.23 -20.86 5.43
N ASP A 304 6.95 -19.75 5.65
CA ASP A 304 6.62 -18.76 6.67
C ASP A 304 5.29 -18.03 6.40
N VAL A 305 4.97 -17.75 5.14
CA VAL A 305 3.71 -17.12 4.73
C VAL A 305 2.56 -18.13 4.74
N GLU A 306 2.78 -19.37 4.28
CA GLU A 306 1.78 -20.44 4.31
C GLU A 306 1.34 -20.78 5.75
N ALA A 307 2.26 -20.75 6.72
CA ALA A 307 1.91 -20.92 8.13
C ALA A 307 0.96 -19.81 8.66
N LEU A 308 1.01 -18.60 8.10
CA LEU A 308 0.09 -17.51 8.43
C LEU A 308 -1.29 -17.72 7.78
N THR A 309 -1.34 -18.24 6.56
CA THR A 309 -2.60 -18.47 5.84
C THR A 309 -3.40 -19.62 6.48
N ALA A 310 -2.71 -20.67 6.93
CA ALA A 310 -3.30 -21.80 7.64
C ALA A 310 -3.95 -21.39 8.98
N SER A 311 -3.45 -20.35 9.62
CA SER A 311 -4.01 -19.81 10.87
C SER A 311 -5.07 -18.71 10.66
N GLY A 312 -5.02 -17.98 9.54
CA GLY A 312 -5.96 -16.91 9.19
C GLY A 312 -7.31 -17.37 8.61
N SER A 313 -7.45 -18.65 8.21
CA SER A 313 -8.73 -19.21 7.72
C SER A 313 -9.72 -19.61 8.83
N GLY A 314 -9.38 -19.33 10.10
CA GLY A 314 -10.11 -19.74 11.30
C GLY A 314 -11.45 -19.03 11.55
N TYR A 315 -12.31 -18.87 10.54
CA TYR A 315 -13.74 -18.78 10.78
C TYR A 315 -14.31 -20.19 10.78
N LYS A 316 -14.50 -20.77 11.98
CA LYS A 316 -15.34 -21.96 12.15
C LYS A 316 -16.67 -21.66 11.45
N ARG A 317 -17.01 -22.46 10.43
CA ARG A 317 -18.40 -22.59 9.97
C ARG A 317 -19.22 -22.95 11.21
N SER A 318 -19.97 -22.01 11.77
CA SER A 318 -21.05 -22.34 12.69
C SER A 318 -22.02 -23.23 11.91
N LYS A 319 -22.19 -24.46 12.41
CA LYS A 319 -23.26 -25.37 11.99
C LYS A 319 -24.62 -24.73 12.21
#